data_AF-A0A8T5AVH6-F1
#
_entry.id   AF-A0A8T5AVH6-F1
#
_cell.length_a   1.000
_cell.length_b   1.000
_cell.length_c   1.000
_cell.angle_alpha   90.00
_cell.angle_beta   90.00
_cell.angle_gamma   90.00
#
_symmetry.space_group_name_H-M   'P 1'
#
loop_
_entity.id
_entity.type
_entity.pdbx_description
1 polymer ?
#
loop_
_entity_poly.entity_id
_entity_poly.type
_entity_poly.pdbx_seq_one_letter_code
_entity_poly.pdbx_strand_id
1 'polypeptide(L)'
;MWRILRRDAIEVLNDERAKASLARYFAVMRNDKLAKFMIAKRLPAEFDENDSLRDLWFKHEKLTEEFHRLQDELDSGRVNLENLDSPEKSYLDLKIAIANKILESCHFCNRQCGINRLKGELGYCKCGTQITVSSIFEHIGEEPELVPSGTIFTMGCTIRCLHCQNWTICVTGDSLVLLSDGTLTEINKIFNESANGEPRELLGSLCVPTNLNIFSIDEKAKATIELCDGVSKRLANDLIEIMTRTGRKIVVTPNHLLYTCHNGLIIPVSAEKLRKDDYIAALKFIPEIKSFSKINIGNPAPKAFYRSLQPVVITSELCRVIGYLLGDGHLYRYDRKGLYNIVFTNADQSLIEDYVNCFKRVFGLEPKVLKYKGIFRAMVRSIDVFNFLSEVAPQLLACSKFREVPPIIMRADNS
;
A
#
# COMPACT_ATOMS: atom_id res chain seq x y z
N MET A 1 21.84 12.80 1.97
CA MET A 1 20.72 12.69 2.93
C MET A 1 20.80 11.39 3.73
N TRP A 2 21.03 10.24 3.07
CA TRP A 2 21.17 8.93 3.73
C TRP A 2 22.22 8.88 4.85
N ARG A 3 23.39 9.54 4.69
CA ARG A 3 24.44 9.63 5.72
C ARG A 3 23.96 10.19 7.07
N ILE A 4 22.91 11.00 7.07
CA ILE A 4 22.31 11.56 8.29
C ILE A 4 21.38 10.54 8.94
N LEU A 5 20.64 9.78 8.12
CA LEU A 5 19.64 8.79 8.55
C LEU A 5 20.26 7.44 8.95
N ARG A 6 21.36 7.06 8.31
CA ARG A 6 22.09 5.80 8.47
C ARG A 6 23.54 6.08 8.87
N ARG A 7 23.73 6.56 10.11
CA ARG A 7 25.08 6.81 10.66
C ARG A 7 25.87 5.52 10.85
N ASP A 8 25.15 4.44 11.18
CA ASP A 8 25.64 3.07 11.23
C ASP A 8 26.32 2.65 9.92
N ALA A 9 25.76 3.03 8.76
CA ALA A 9 26.36 2.76 7.45
C ALA A 9 27.67 3.52 7.19
N ILE A 10 27.95 4.58 7.93
CA ILE A 10 29.26 5.26 7.90
C ILE A 10 30.21 4.62 8.91
N GLU A 11 29.73 4.32 10.12
CA GLU A 11 30.53 3.74 11.20
C GLU A 11 31.07 2.37 10.82
N VAL A 12 30.26 1.54 10.14
CA VAL A 12 30.65 0.19 9.67
C VAL A 12 31.85 0.21 8.72
N LEU A 13 32.09 1.32 8.01
CA LEU A 13 33.28 1.45 7.14
C LEU A 13 34.59 1.44 7.94
N ASN A 14 34.51 1.73 9.24
CA ASN A 14 35.63 1.67 10.18
C ASN A 14 35.66 0.38 10.99
N ASP A 15 34.62 -0.46 10.92
CA ASP A 15 34.56 -1.73 11.63
C ASP A 15 35.56 -2.75 11.03
N GLU A 16 36.42 -3.29 11.88
CA GLU A 16 37.50 -4.20 11.45
C GLU A 16 36.97 -5.55 10.96
N ARG A 17 35.83 -6.03 11.49
CA ARG A 17 35.23 -7.28 11.03
C ARG A 17 34.58 -7.08 9.66
N ALA A 18 33.85 -5.99 9.46
CA ALA A 18 33.25 -5.65 8.17
C ALA A 18 34.33 -5.48 7.10
N LYS A 19 35.43 -4.76 7.41
CA LYS A 19 36.59 -4.64 6.52
C LYS A 19 37.21 -5.99 6.18
N ALA A 20 37.32 -6.91 7.13
CA ALA A 20 37.87 -8.24 6.88
C ALA A 20 36.93 -9.08 6.00
N SER A 21 35.63 -9.08 6.28
CA SER A 21 34.64 -9.88 5.56
C SER A 21 34.34 -9.39 4.14
N LEU A 22 34.35 -8.06 3.92
CA LEU A 22 34.00 -7.42 2.66
C LEU A 22 35.16 -6.62 2.05
N ALA A 23 36.39 -7.05 2.31
CA ALA A 23 37.62 -6.33 1.96
C ALA A 23 37.67 -5.84 0.51
N ARG A 24 37.40 -6.73 -0.47
CA ARG A 24 37.41 -6.35 -1.88
C ARG A 24 36.25 -5.43 -2.24
N TYR A 25 35.06 -5.65 -1.67
CA TYR A 25 33.91 -4.81 -1.95
C TYR A 25 34.18 -3.35 -1.55
N PHE A 26 34.67 -3.11 -0.33
CA PHE A 26 35.05 -1.76 0.10
C PHE A 26 36.23 -1.18 -0.68
N ALA A 27 37.23 -1.99 -1.04
CA ALA A 27 38.33 -1.53 -1.88
C ALA A 27 37.85 -1.10 -3.27
N VAL A 28 36.91 -1.83 -3.87
CA VAL A 28 36.29 -1.45 -5.17
C VAL A 28 35.45 -0.18 -5.01
N MET A 29 34.64 -0.09 -3.95
CA MET A 29 33.83 1.09 -3.66
C MET A 29 34.67 2.38 -3.53
N ARG A 30 35.88 2.27 -2.96
CA ARG A 30 36.83 3.39 -2.82
C ARG A 30 37.70 3.63 -4.06
N ASN A 31 37.52 2.85 -5.12
CA ASN A 31 38.39 2.81 -6.30
C ASN A 31 39.84 2.39 -6.02
N ASP A 32 40.11 1.73 -4.89
CA ASP A 32 41.42 1.16 -4.56
C ASP A 32 41.72 -0.11 -5.39
N LYS A 33 40.66 -0.83 -5.79
CA LYS A 33 40.74 -2.08 -6.58
C LYS A 33 39.70 -2.12 -7.68
N LEU A 34 39.95 -2.94 -8.70
CA LEU A 34 39.03 -3.11 -9.83
C LEU A 34 37.92 -4.11 -9.52
N ALA A 35 36.71 -3.86 -10.00
CA ALA A 35 35.64 -4.86 -9.99
C ALA A 35 36.02 -6.07 -10.85
N LYS A 36 35.73 -7.28 -10.35
CA LYS A 36 36.17 -8.54 -10.98
C LYS A 36 35.69 -8.71 -12.42
N PHE A 37 34.51 -8.20 -12.77
CA PHE A 37 34.00 -8.29 -14.14
C PHE A 37 34.85 -7.46 -15.13
N MET A 38 35.46 -6.36 -14.68
CA MET A 38 36.35 -5.55 -15.52
C MET A 38 37.64 -6.32 -15.85
N ILE A 39 38.16 -7.07 -14.88
CA ILE A 39 39.31 -7.96 -15.07
C ILE A 39 38.95 -9.13 -15.99
N ALA A 40 37.80 -9.77 -15.76
CA ALA A 40 37.36 -10.92 -16.55
C ALA A 40 37.14 -10.57 -18.04
N LYS A 41 36.79 -9.32 -18.35
CA LYS A 41 36.69 -8.81 -19.74
C LYS A 41 38.03 -8.71 -20.47
N ARG A 42 39.15 -8.68 -19.74
CA ARG A 42 40.50 -8.53 -20.32
C ARG A 42 41.26 -9.84 -20.46
N LEU A 43 40.83 -10.90 -19.78
CA LEU A 43 41.45 -12.21 -19.90
C LEU A 43 40.94 -12.91 -21.17
N PRO A 44 41.79 -13.22 -22.18
CA PRO A 44 41.36 -13.93 -23.38
C PRO A 44 40.84 -15.34 -23.07
N ALA A 45 39.89 -15.82 -23.86
CA ALA A 45 39.35 -17.16 -23.73
C ALA A 45 39.12 -17.81 -25.09
N GLU A 46 39.67 -19.01 -25.29
CA GLU A 46 39.49 -19.78 -26.53
C GLU A 46 38.37 -20.82 -26.39
N PHE A 47 37.21 -20.54 -27.00
CA PHE A 47 36.08 -21.46 -27.00
C PHE A 47 35.20 -21.33 -28.25
N ASP A 48 34.51 -22.41 -28.59
CA ASP A 48 33.45 -22.44 -29.58
C ASP A 48 32.09 -22.45 -28.87
N GLU A 49 31.09 -21.77 -29.42
CA GLU A 49 29.74 -21.74 -28.82
C GLU A 49 29.02 -23.10 -28.92
N ASN A 50 29.48 -23.97 -29.82
CA ASN A 50 28.98 -25.33 -29.99
C ASN A 50 29.70 -26.35 -29.10
N ASP A 51 30.75 -25.94 -28.37
CA ASP A 51 31.41 -26.81 -27.39
C ASP A 51 30.37 -27.35 -26.38
N SER A 52 30.60 -28.58 -25.91
CA SER A 52 29.73 -29.16 -24.90
C SER A 52 29.81 -28.36 -23.59
N LEU A 53 28.73 -28.35 -22.80
CA LEU A 53 28.72 -27.66 -21.50
C LEU A 53 29.86 -28.12 -20.58
N ARG A 54 30.25 -29.41 -20.67
CA ARG A 54 31.39 -29.97 -19.93
C ARG A 54 32.72 -29.38 -20.37
N ASP A 55 32.94 -29.24 -21.67
CA ASP A 55 34.18 -28.69 -22.22
C ASP A 55 34.31 -27.20 -21.88
N LEU A 56 33.21 -26.45 -21.95
CA LEU A 56 33.17 -25.04 -21.54
C LEU A 56 33.50 -24.88 -20.05
N TRP A 57 32.98 -25.73 -19.16
CA TRP A 57 33.33 -25.71 -17.75
C TRP A 57 34.80 -26.07 -17.49
N PHE A 58 35.35 -27.06 -18.21
CA PHE A 58 36.77 -27.41 -18.10
C PHE A 58 37.68 -26.24 -18.51
N LYS A 59 37.33 -25.52 -19.58
CA LYS A 59 38.03 -24.29 -19.99
C LYS A 59 37.90 -23.18 -18.93
N HIS A 60 36.72 -23.03 -18.34
CA HIS A 60 36.49 -22.06 -17.27
C HIS A 60 37.35 -22.34 -16.04
N GLU A 61 37.48 -23.60 -15.60
CA GLU A 61 38.32 -23.98 -14.47
C GLU A 61 39.77 -23.57 -14.69
N LYS A 62 40.33 -23.86 -15.87
CA LYS A 62 41.70 -23.44 -16.23
C LYS A 62 41.87 -21.92 -16.21
N LEU A 63 40.95 -21.20 -16.85
CA LEU A 63 41.00 -19.74 -16.90
C LEU A 63 40.72 -19.10 -15.52
N THR A 64 40.12 -19.81 -14.58
CA THR A 64 39.91 -19.32 -13.21
C THR A 64 41.26 -19.14 -12.48
N GLU A 65 42.23 -20.04 -12.72
CA GLU A 65 43.57 -19.91 -12.16
C GLU A 65 44.29 -18.69 -12.72
N GLU A 66 44.22 -18.51 -14.04
CA GLU A 66 44.81 -17.35 -14.73
C GLU A 66 44.15 -16.04 -14.32
N PHE A 67 42.82 -16.05 -14.14
CA PHE A 67 42.06 -14.92 -13.63
C PHE A 67 42.56 -14.47 -12.25
N HIS A 68 42.83 -15.42 -11.34
CA HIS A 68 43.38 -15.08 -10.03
C HIS A 68 44.80 -14.51 -10.13
N ARG A 69 45.66 -15.07 -10.98
CA ARG A 69 47.02 -14.50 -11.22
C ARG A 69 46.95 -13.07 -11.74
N LEU A 70 46.11 -12.82 -12.75
CA LEU A 70 45.90 -11.49 -13.32
C LEU A 70 45.32 -10.52 -12.29
N GLN A 71 44.36 -10.97 -11.48
CA GLN A 71 43.80 -10.18 -10.39
C GLN A 71 44.88 -9.76 -9.40
N ASP A 72 45.79 -10.66 -9.03
CA ASP A 72 46.87 -10.38 -8.08
C ASP A 72 47.94 -9.44 -8.68
N GLU A 73 48.23 -9.55 -9.97
CA GLU A 73 49.13 -8.63 -10.68
C GLU A 73 48.56 -7.22 -10.78
N LEU A 74 47.28 -7.08 -11.10
CA LEU A 74 46.56 -5.80 -11.11
C LEU A 74 46.45 -5.20 -9.71
N ASP A 75 46.05 -6.01 -8.72
CA ASP A 75 45.93 -5.57 -7.33
C ASP A 75 47.28 -5.17 -6.71
N SER A 76 48.41 -5.72 -7.20
CA SER A 76 49.77 -5.33 -6.79
C SER A 76 50.38 -4.21 -7.63
N GLY A 77 49.67 -3.71 -8.65
CA GLY A 77 50.15 -2.66 -9.55
C GLY A 77 51.26 -3.08 -10.51
N ARG A 78 51.55 -4.38 -10.62
CA ARG A 78 52.53 -4.91 -11.59
C ARG A 78 52.05 -4.78 -13.02
N VAL A 79 50.73 -4.80 -13.22
CA VAL A 79 50.05 -4.64 -14.50
C VAL A 79 48.99 -3.55 -14.34
N ASN A 80 48.75 -2.77 -15.40
CA ASN A 80 47.65 -1.82 -15.48
C ASN A 80 46.60 -2.34 -16.47
N LEU A 81 45.32 -2.28 -16.07
CA LEU A 81 44.19 -2.72 -16.89
C LEU A 81 44.11 -1.99 -18.25
N GLU A 82 44.53 -0.72 -18.30
CA GLU A 82 44.52 0.10 -19.53
C GLU A 82 45.52 -0.41 -20.57
N ASN A 83 46.57 -1.10 -20.12
CA ASN A 83 47.62 -1.67 -20.99
C ASN A 83 47.28 -3.07 -21.49
N LEU A 84 46.16 -3.64 -21.05
CA LEU A 84 45.69 -4.95 -21.51
C LEU A 84 44.82 -4.79 -22.75
N ASP A 85 45.07 -5.62 -23.76
CA ASP A 85 44.24 -5.67 -24.94
C ASP A 85 42.79 -6.06 -24.61
N SER A 86 41.86 -5.69 -25.48
CA SER A 86 40.49 -6.17 -25.44
C SER A 86 40.39 -7.40 -26.34
N PRO A 87 40.31 -8.62 -25.78
CA PRO A 87 40.21 -9.82 -26.59
C PRO A 87 38.86 -9.91 -27.32
N GLU A 88 38.82 -10.61 -28.45
CA GLU A 88 37.58 -10.88 -29.18
C GLU A 88 36.60 -11.73 -28.35
N LYS A 89 37.13 -12.74 -27.65
CA LYS A 89 36.41 -13.54 -26.66
C LYS A 89 37.15 -13.50 -25.34
N SER A 90 36.47 -13.06 -24.29
CA SER A 90 37.02 -12.95 -22.94
C SER A 90 36.55 -14.08 -22.02
N TYR A 91 37.17 -14.18 -20.85
CA TYR A 91 36.72 -15.06 -19.77
C TYR A 91 35.30 -14.71 -19.29
N LEU A 92 34.87 -13.44 -19.41
CA LEU A 92 33.48 -13.08 -19.19
C LEU A 92 32.56 -13.65 -20.29
N ASP A 93 32.98 -13.62 -21.55
CA ASP A 93 32.20 -14.18 -22.67
C ASP A 93 32.08 -15.69 -22.58
N LEU A 94 33.12 -16.39 -22.10
CA LEU A 94 33.03 -17.82 -21.79
C LEU A 94 31.94 -18.09 -20.74
N LYS A 95 31.84 -17.28 -19.69
CA LYS A 95 30.76 -17.40 -18.68
C LYS A 95 29.39 -17.13 -19.30
N ILE A 96 29.28 -16.20 -20.24
CA ILE A 96 28.04 -15.93 -20.99
C ILE A 96 27.66 -17.14 -21.85
N ALA A 97 28.62 -17.74 -22.57
CA ALA A 97 28.39 -18.93 -23.38
C ALA A 97 27.93 -20.13 -22.53
N ILE A 98 28.57 -20.34 -21.37
CA ILE A 98 28.13 -21.34 -20.38
C ILE A 98 26.69 -21.05 -19.93
N ALA A 99 26.39 -19.80 -19.56
CA ALA A 99 25.05 -19.41 -19.14
C ALA A 99 24.00 -19.67 -20.24
N ASN A 100 24.31 -19.34 -21.49
CA ASN A 100 23.46 -19.62 -22.65
C ASN A 100 23.23 -21.13 -22.86
N LYS A 101 24.27 -21.95 -22.72
CA LYS A 101 24.13 -23.42 -22.76
C LYS A 101 23.24 -23.96 -21.64
N ILE A 102 23.36 -23.40 -20.44
CA ILE A 102 22.47 -23.76 -19.32
C ILE A 102 21.01 -23.42 -19.65
N LEU A 103 20.72 -22.35 -20.40
CA LEU A 103 19.34 -22.00 -20.80
C LEU A 103 18.67 -23.06 -21.70
N GLU A 104 19.43 -23.86 -22.45
CA GLU A 104 18.90 -24.94 -23.29
C GLU A 104 18.25 -26.07 -22.46
N SER A 105 18.70 -26.25 -21.22
CA SER A 105 18.08 -27.14 -20.23
C SER A 105 18.20 -26.51 -18.83
N CYS A 106 17.34 -25.54 -18.56
CA CYS A 106 17.54 -24.58 -17.47
C CYS A 106 17.69 -25.23 -16.09
N HIS A 107 18.84 -24.99 -15.46
CA HIS A 107 19.14 -25.40 -14.08
C HIS A 107 19.80 -24.31 -13.20
N PHE A 108 19.57 -23.03 -13.50
CA PHE A 108 20.06 -21.89 -12.70
C PHE A 108 19.54 -21.82 -11.26
N CYS A 109 18.50 -22.58 -10.92
CA CYS A 109 17.95 -22.60 -9.57
C CYS A 109 17.81 -24.03 -9.09
N ASN A 110 17.63 -24.20 -7.77
CA ASN A 110 17.52 -25.51 -7.13
C ASN A 110 16.34 -26.36 -7.62
N ARG A 111 15.40 -25.80 -8.40
CA ARG A 111 14.33 -26.58 -9.04
C ARG A 111 14.78 -27.34 -10.28
N GLN A 112 15.87 -26.91 -10.92
CA GLN A 112 16.48 -27.56 -12.08
C GLN A 112 15.44 -28.02 -13.12
N CYS A 113 14.56 -27.11 -13.54
CA CYS A 113 13.37 -27.48 -14.31
C CYS A 113 13.66 -28.09 -15.69
N GLY A 114 14.87 -27.97 -16.22
CA GLY A 114 15.29 -28.63 -17.47
C GLY A 114 14.67 -28.08 -18.75
N ILE A 115 13.78 -27.09 -18.66
CA ILE A 115 13.11 -26.45 -19.80
C ILE A 115 14.07 -25.64 -20.67
N ASN A 116 13.78 -25.59 -21.97
CA ASN A 116 14.59 -24.88 -22.95
C ASN A 116 14.09 -23.44 -23.14
N ARG A 117 14.72 -22.49 -22.45
CA ARG A 117 14.32 -21.07 -22.53
C ARG A 117 14.59 -20.45 -23.89
N LEU A 118 15.57 -20.94 -24.66
CA LEU A 118 15.89 -20.43 -25.99
C LEU A 118 14.76 -20.72 -27.00
N LYS A 119 13.96 -21.76 -26.75
CA LYS A 119 12.73 -22.06 -27.52
C LYS A 119 11.50 -21.32 -27.02
N GLY A 120 11.65 -20.41 -26.06
CA GLY A 120 10.55 -19.66 -25.45
C GLY A 120 9.79 -20.42 -24.36
N GLU A 121 10.29 -21.60 -23.92
CA GLU A 121 9.64 -22.35 -22.85
C GLU A 121 9.79 -21.63 -21.50
N LEU A 122 8.73 -21.69 -20.69
CA LEU A 122 8.68 -21.03 -19.39
C LEU A 122 8.53 -22.04 -18.25
N GLY A 123 9.57 -22.14 -17.43
CA GLY A 123 9.60 -23.01 -16.26
C GLY A 123 8.76 -22.49 -15.09
N TYR A 124 8.94 -23.10 -13.92
CA TYR A 124 8.17 -22.76 -12.71
C TYR A 124 8.25 -21.27 -12.31
N CYS A 125 9.44 -20.67 -12.47
CA CYS A 125 9.68 -19.25 -12.18
C CYS A 125 9.15 -18.29 -13.25
N LYS A 126 8.71 -18.79 -14.42
CA LYS A 126 8.19 -17.99 -15.54
C LYS A 126 9.16 -16.98 -16.19
N CYS A 127 10.45 -16.98 -15.85
CA CYS A 127 11.44 -16.14 -16.54
C CYS A 127 11.64 -16.58 -18.01
N GLY A 128 11.99 -15.65 -18.90
CA GLY A 128 12.41 -15.96 -20.28
C GLY A 128 13.93 -15.94 -20.43
N THR A 129 14.41 -15.62 -21.63
CA THR A 129 15.83 -15.27 -21.90
C THR A 129 16.15 -13.83 -21.55
N GLN A 130 15.12 -12.98 -21.46
CA GLN A 130 15.23 -11.59 -21.04
C GLN A 130 14.89 -11.44 -19.56
N ILE A 131 15.65 -10.59 -18.88
CA ILE A 131 15.36 -10.19 -17.51
C ILE A 131 14.18 -9.21 -17.50
N THR A 132 13.19 -9.48 -16.66
CA THR A 132 12.08 -8.56 -16.45
C THR A 132 12.27 -7.88 -15.10
N VAL A 133 12.21 -6.56 -15.07
CA VAL A 133 12.44 -5.76 -13.87
C VAL A 133 11.11 -5.16 -13.41
N SER A 134 10.78 -5.35 -12.13
CA SER A 134 9.60 -4.81 -11.46
C SER A 134 9.81 -3.37 -11.03
N SER A 135 10.95 -3.07 -10.41
CA SER A 135 11.29 -1.72 -9.92
C SER A 135 12.80 -1.58 -9.74
N ILE A 136 13.26 -0.33 -9.81
CA ILE A 136 14.65 0.06 -9.56
C ILE A 136 14.62 1.31 -8.68
N PHE A 137 15.29 1.27 -7.54
CA PHE A 137 15.31 2.40 -6.60
C PHE A 137 16.54 2.35 -5.69
N GLU A 138 16.86 3.50 -5.08
CA GLU A 138 17.84 3.58 -4.01
C GLU A 138 17.22 3.03 -2.73
N HIS A 139 17.80 1.96 -2.19
CA HIS A 139 17.30 1.30 -0.99
C HIS A 139 18.24 1.57 0.18
N ILE A 140 17.65 1.96 1.31
CA ILE A 140 18.35 2.31 2.55
C ILE A 140 17.99 1.35 3.69
N GLY A 141 17.33 0.24 3.40
CA GLY A 141 16.89 -0.76 4.37
C GLY A 141 17.80 -1.98 4.50
N GLU A 142 18.87 -2.09 3.70
CA GLU A 142 19.86 -3.18 3.80
C GLU A 142 20.71 -3.04 5.08
N GLU A 143 21.53 -4.07 5.34
CA GLU A 143 22.59 -4.06 6.34
C GLU A 143 23.54 -2.86 6.13
N PRO A 144 24.11 -2.30 7.22
CA PRO A 144 24.87 -1.04 7.18
C PRO A 144 25.95 -1.00 6.09
N GLU A 145 26.70 -2.09 5.91
CA GLU A 145 27.78 -2.24 4.92
C GLU A 145 27.33 -2.16 3.46
N LEU A 146 26.03 -2.32 3.18
CA LEU A 146 25.45 -2.33 1.84
C LEU A 146 24.64 -1.06 1.53
N VAL A 147 24.60 -0.07 2.44
CA VAL A 147 23.77 1.13 2.30
C VAL A 147 24.56 2.37 1.87
N PRO A 148 24.07 3.15 0.90
CA PRO A 148 22.87 2.91 0.09
C PRO A 148 23.13 1.82 -0.95
N SER A 149 22.11 1.00 -1.23
CA SER A 149 22.16 0.03 -2.33
C SER A 149 21.34 0.53 -3.51
N GLY A 150 21.84 0.28 -4.73
CA GLY A 150 21.02 0.32 -5.92
C GLY A 150 20.26 -1.01 -6.03
N THR A 151 18.98 -0.99 -5.70
CA THR A 151 18.16 -2.21 -5.66
C THR A 151 17.39 -2.37 -6.96
N ILE A 152 17.51 -3.56 -7.56
CA ILE A 152 16.77 -3.97 -8.77
C ILE A 152 15.92 -5.17 -8.39
N PHE A 153 14.60 -5.00 -8.37
CA PHE A 153 13.68 -6.12 -8.16
C PHE A 153 13.32 -6.76 -9.50
N THR A 154 13.73 -8.01 -9.68
CA THR A 154 13.48 -8.79 -10.90
C THR A 154 12.24 -9.65 -10.76
N MET A 155 11.54 -9.91 -11.86
CA MET A 155 10.38 -10.79 -11.91
C MET A 155 10.78 -12.25 -12.08
N GLY A 156 9.98 -13.14 -11.51
CA GLY A 156 10.10 -14.59 -11.66
C GLY A 156 10.89 -15.24 -10.53
N CYS A 157 10.22 -15.40 -9.39
CA CYS A 157 10.81 -16.06 -8.23
C CYS A 157 10.80 -17.60 -8.39
N THR A 158 11.91 -18.23 -8.04
CA THR A 158 12.04 -19.70 -7.99
C THR A 158 11.45 -20.26 -6.69
N ILE A 159 11.21 -19.40 -5.71
CA ILE A 159 10.63 -19.71 -4.42
C ILE A 159 9.26 -19.01 -4.37
N ARG A 160 8.18 -19.75 -4.70
CA ARG A 160 6.81 -19.27 -4.44
C ARG A 160 6.53 -19.35 -2.95
N CYS A 161 7.25 -18.53 -2.17
CA CYS A 161 7.08 -18.45 -0.73
C CYS A 161 5.61 -18.18 -0.43
N LEU A 162 4.99 -18.98 0.44
CA LEU A 162 3.71 -18.61 1.06
C LEU A 162 3.80 -17.25 1.80
N HIS A 163 5.01 -16.82 2.15
CA HIS A 163 5.32 -15.53 2.79
C HIS A 163 6.06 -14.57 1.85
N CYS A 164 5.75 -14.57 0.55
CA CYS A 164 6.33 -13.58 -0.35
C CYS A 164 5.95 -12.17 0.13
N GLN A 165 6.95 -11.39 0.58
CA GLN A 165 6.77 -10.01 1.05
C GLN A 165 6.15 -9.08 -0.02
N ASN A 166 6.19 -9.49 -1.29
CA ASN A 166 5.75 -8.70 -2.45
C ASN A 166 4.43 -9.18 -3.10
N TRP A 167 3.59 -9.99 -2.43
CA TRP A 167 2.37 -10.63 -3.02
C TRP A 167 1.01 -10.20 -2.41
N THR A 168 1.00 -9.36 -1.37
CA THR A 168 0.20 -9.67 -0.16
C THR A 168 -1.05 -8.85 0.17
N ILE A 169 -1.69 -8.14 -0.76
CA ILE A 169 -2.87 -7.30 -0.43
C ILE A 169 -4.11 -7.67 -1.24
N CYS A 170 -4.85 -8.72 -0.83
CA CYS A 170 -6.14 -9.07 -1.44
C CYS A 170 -7.23 -9.31 -0.38
N VAL A 171 -8.20 -8.40 -0.34
CA VAL A 171 -9.43 -8.48 0.47
C VAL A 171 -10.64 -8.67 -0.46
N THR A 172 -11.81 -8.99 0.06
CA THR A 172 -13.06 -9.01 -0.74
C THR A 172 -13.46 -7.62 -1.19
N GLY A 173 -14.18 -7.52 -2.32
CA GLY A 173 -14.52 -6.24 -2.94
C GLY A 173 -15.41 -5.31 -2.10
N ASP A 174 -16.19 -5.87 -1.19
CA ASP A 174 -17.06 -5.18 -0.22
C ASP A 174 -16.30 -4.71 1.03
N SER A 175 -15.01 -5.01 1.15
CA SER A 175 -14.19 -4.52 2.25
C SER A 175 -14.08 -3.00 2.21
N LEU A 176 -14.38 -2.37 3.34
CA LEU A 176 -14.33 -0.92 3.50
C LEU A 176 -12.90 -0.43 3.70
N VAL A 177 -12.58 0.67 3.02
CA VAL A 177 -11.31 1.38 3.08
C VAL A 177 -11.58 2.81 3.52
N LEU A 178 -10.87 3.25 4.56
CA LEU A 178 -10.86 4.65 5.00
C LEU A 178 -9.71 5.39 4.32
N LEU A 179 -10.03 6.36 3.47
CA LEU A 179 -9.07 7.25 2.85
C LEU A 179 -8.64 8.35 3.82
N SER A 180 -7.47 8.95 3.56
CA SER A 180 -6.92 10.03 4.39
C SER A 180 -7.75 11.31 4.42
N ASP A 181 -8.69 11.47 3.48
CA ASP A 181 -9.63 12.59 3.42
C ASP A 181 -10.90 12.36 4.27
N GLY A 182 -11.04 11.19 4.91
CA GLY A 182 -12.20 10.79 5.70
C GLY A 182 -13.26 10.00 4.91
N THR A 183 -13.05 9.77 3.62
CA THR A 183 -13.94 8.94 2.82
C THR A 183 -13.86 7.48 3.27
N LEU A 184 -15.00 6.89 3.63
CA LEU A 184 -15.15 5.46 3.80
C LEU A 184 -15.85 4.88 2.57
N THR A 185 -15.19 3.98 1.85
CA THR A 185 -15.74 3.38 0.62
C THR A 185 -15.31 1.93 0.46
N GLU A 186 -16.01 1.17 -0.37
CA GLU A 186 -15.65 -0.21 -0.71
C GLU A 186 -14.43 -0.22 -1.64
N ILE A 187 -13.50 -1.15 -1.43
CA ILE A 187 -12.33 -1.28 -2.30
C ILE A 187 -12.69 -1.57 -3.76
N ASN A 188 -13.81 -2.26 -4.03
CA ASN A 188 -14.28 -2.48 -5.40
C ASN A 188 -14.77 -1.20 -6.07
N LYS A 189 -15.31 -0.22 -5.32
CA LYS A 189 -15.65 1.10 -5.87
C LYS A 189 -14.39 1.85 -6.25
N ILE A 190 -13.38 1.85 -5.37
CA ILE A 190 -12.07 2.43 -5.67
C ILE A 190 -11.51 1.85 -6.97
N PHE A 191 -11.53 0.51 -7.11
CA PHE A 191 -11.05 -0.15 -8.32
C PHE A 191 -11.81 0.30 -9.58
N ASN A 192 -13.15 0.28 -9.54
CA ASN A 192 -13.98 0.62 -10.71
C ASN A 192 -13.87 2.10 -11.09
N GLU A 193 -13.80 3.01 -10.13
CA GLU A 193 -13.65 4.45 -10.37
C GLU A 193 -12.25 4.79 -10.90
N SER A 194 -11.23 4.08 -10.42
CA SER A 194 -9.87 4.21 -10.91
C SER A 194 -9.70 3.62 -12.31
N ALA A 195 -10.52 2.63 -12.70
CA ALA A 195 -10.44 1.93 -13.99
C ALA A 195 -10.67 2.82 -15.23
N ASN A 196 -10.94 4.11 -15.01
CA ASN A 196 -10.80 5.14 -16.05
C ASN A 196 -9.34 5.36 -16.51
N GLY A 197 -8.35 4.95 -15.71
CA GLY A 197 -6.96 4.77 -16.16
C GLY A 197 -6.78 3.43 -16.87
N GLU A 198 -5.91 3.36 -17.88
CA GLU A 198 -5.68 2.14 -18.68
C GLU A 198 -5.36 0.92 -17.79
N PRO A 199 -6.26 -0.08 -17.68
CA PRO A 199 -6.04 -1.26 -16.86
C PRO A 199 -4.93 -2.13 -17.45
N ARG A 200 -4.07 -2.69 -16.58
CA ARG A 200 -2.99 -3.60 -16.97
C ARG A 200 -3.16 -4.92 -16.28
N GLU A 201 -3.10 -6.01 -17.04
CA GLU A 201 -3.08 -7.34 -16.45
C GLU A 201 -1.66 -7.68 -15.99
N LEU A 202 -1.51 -7.94 -14.69
CA LEU A 202 -0.25 -8.24 -14.03
C LEU A 202 -0.46 -9.46 -13.13
N LEU A 203 0.21 -10.56 -13.47
CA LEU A 203 0.21 -11.80 -12.66
C LEU A 203 -1.20 -12.36 -12.38
N GLY A 204 -2.09 -12.31 -13.37
CA GLY A 204 -3.50 -12.77 -13.23
C GLY A 204 -4.36 -11.85 -12.37
N SER A 205 -3.87 -10.65 -12.08
CA SER A 205 -4.63 -9.57 -11.45
C SER A 205 -4.80 -8.44 -12.45
N LEU A 206 -5.99 -7.88 -12.53
CA LEU A 206 -6.25 -6.64 -13.25
C LEU A 206 -5.85 -5.49 -12.34
N CYS A 207 -4.86 -4.70 -12.75
CA CYS A 207 -4.32 -3.59 -11.96
C CYS A 207 -4.62 -2.26 -12.63
N VAL A 208 -4.88 -1.26 -11.82
CA VAL A 208 -5.23 0.08 -12.28
C VAL A 208 -4.47 1.10 -11.45
N PRO A 209 -3.80 2.09 -12.07
CA PRO A 209 -3.09 3.13 -11.32
C PRO A 209 -4.06 4.00 -10.52
N THR A 210 -3.61 4.45 -9.35
CA THR A 210 -4.35 5.37 -8.46
C THR A 210 -3.41 6.45 -7.94
N ASN A 211 -3.97 7.47 -7.30
CA ASN A 211 -3.19 8.53 -6.62
C ASN A 211 -3.88 8.89 -5.30
N LEU A 212 -4.35 7.87 -4.58
CA LEU A 212 -5.16 8.02 -3.37
C LEU A 212 -4.27 7.97 -2.14
N ASN A 213 -4.46 8.92 -1.23
CA ASN A 213 -3.78 8.89 0.07
C ASN A 213 -4.58 8.02 1.04
N ILE A 214 -3.98 6.95 1.55
CA ILE A 214 -4.60 5.97 2.46
C ILE A 214 -3.91 5.96 3.82
N PHE A 215 -4.62 5.49 4.85
CA PHE A 215 -3.99 5.22 6.14
C PHE A 215 -3.19 3.91 6.10
N SER A 216 -1.95 3.97 6.58
CA SER A 216 -1.06 2.82 6.78
C SER A 216 -0.54 2.76 8.21
N ILE A 217 0.18 1.69 8.55
CA ILE A 217 0.87 1.52 9.83
C ILE A 217 2.36 1.37 9.55
N ASP A 218 3.19 2.19 10.18
CA ASP A 218 4.65 2.08 10.08
C ASP A 218 5.22 0.97 10.98
N GLU A 219 6.52 0.73 10.88
CA GLU A 219 7.28 -0.24 11.68
C GLU A 219 7.19 -0.02 13.21
N LYS A 220 6.76 1.17 13.65
CA LYS A 220 6.59 1.55 15.06
C LYS A 220 5.14 1.50 15.51
N ALA A 221 4.26 0.86 14.72
CA ALA A 221 2.82 0.76 14.97
C ALA A 221 2.10 2.12 14.95
N LYS A 222 2.68 3.14 14.33
CA LYS A 222 2.07 4.46 14.21
C LYS A 222 1.34 4.57 12.89
N ALA A 223 0.14 5.14 12.94
CA ALA A 223 -0.63 5.40 11.75
C ALA A 223 -0.02 6.55 10.94
N THR A 224 0.22 6.30 9.65
CA THR A 224 0.75 7.26 8.67
C THR A 224 -0.20 7.41 7.49
N ILE A 225 -0.04 8.46 6.70
CA ILE A 225 -0.73 8.63 5.42
C ILE A 225 0.29 8.30 4.32
N GLU A 226 -0.05 7.32 3.49
CA GLU A 226 0.79 6.87 2.38
C GLU A 226 0.07 7.03 1.05
N LEU A 227 0.83 7.22 -0.01
CA LEU A 227 0.29 7.26 -1.37
C LEU A 227 0.04 5.85 -1.89
N CYS A 228 -1.17 5.60 -2.39
CA CYS A 228 -1.54 4.39 -3.08
C CYS A 228 -1.46 4.63 -4.59
N ASP A 229 -0.44 4.04 -5.22
CA ASP A 229 -0.15 4.19 -6.65
C ASP A 229 -0.97 3.25 -7.56
N GLY A 230 -1.69 2.29 -6.98
CA GLY A 230 -2.56 1.41 -7.75
C GLY A 230 -3.42 0.47 -6.92
N VAL A 231 -4.50 -0.01 -7.53
CA VAL A 231 -5.41 -1.01 -6.97
C VAL A 231 -5.54 -2.18 -7.93
N SER A 232 -5.56 -3.40 -7.37
CA SER A 232 -5.61 -4.64 -8.14
C SER A 232 -6.83 -5.49 -7.80
N LYS A 233 -7.37 -6.20 -8.79
CA LYS A 233 -8.49 -7.14 -8.64
C LYS A 233 -8.14 -8.48 -9.27
N ARG A 234 -8.44 -9.58 -8.58
CA ARG A 234 -8.26 -10.95 -9.08
C ARG A 234 -9.36 -11.89 -8.61
N LEU A 235 -9.48 -13.03 -9.26
CA LEU A 235 -10.31 -14.14 -8.79
C LEU A 235 -9.57 -14.94 -7.70
N ALA A 236 -10.31 -15.35 -6.68
CA ALA A 236 -9.81 -16.22 -5.61
C ALA A 236 -10.81 -17.36 -5.37
N ASN A 237 -10.30 -18.58 -5.18
CA ASN A 237 -11.13 -19.78 -4.99
C ASN A 237 -11.50 -19.97 -3.52
N ASP A 238 -10.57 -19.68 -2.62
CA ASP A 238 -10.70 -19.90 -1.19
C ASP A 238 -10.61 -18.57 -0.45
N LEU A 239 -11.49 -18.42 0.54
CA LEU A 239 -11.55 -17.26 1.43
C LEU A 239 -11.67 -17.71 2.87
N ILE A 240 -11.05 -16.95 3.77
CA ILE A 240 -11.12 -17.12 5.21
C ILE A 240 -11.80 -15.87 5.78
N GLU A 241 -12.92 -16.07 6.50
CA GLU A 241 -13.51 -15.03 7.34
C GLU A 241 -12.81 -15.05 8.71
N ILE A 242 -12.29 -13.91 9.12
CA ILE A 242 -11.70 -13.70 10.44
C ILE A 242 -12.60 -12.75 11.20
N MET A 243 -13.00 -13.16 12.41
CA MET A 243 -13.79 -12.36 13.32
C MET A 243 -13.05 -12.16 14.64
N THR A 244 -12.85 -10.90 15.01
CA THR A 244 -12.28 -10.57 16.32
C THR A 244 -13.35 -10.68 17.41
N ARG A 245 -12.93 -10.86 18.67
CA ARG A 245 -13.82 -10.77 19.85
C ARG A 245 -14.61 -9.46 19.91
N THR A 246 -14.08 -8.37 19.34
CA THR A 246 -14.74 -7.05 19.29
C THR A 246 -15.83 -6.94 18.21
N GLY A 247 -16.06 -7.99 17.40
CA GLY A 247 -17.04 -8.01 16.33
C GLY A 247 -16.54 -7.46 14.99
N ARG A 248 -15.29 -6.97 14.90
CA ARG A 248 -14.67 -6.64 13.60
C ARG A 248 -14.50 -7.90 12.77
N LYS A 249 -14.81 -7.81 11.48
CA LYS A 249 -14.72 -8.89 10.51
C LYS A 249 -13.89 -8.47 9.31
N ILE A 250 -13.18 -9.42 8.73
CA ILE A 250 -12.52 -9.27 7.43
C ILE A 250 -12.55 -10.62 6.70
N VAL A 251 -12.74 -10.59 5.39
CA VAL A 251 -12.71 -11.78 4.53
C VAL A 251 -11.55 -11.65 3.57
N VAL A 252 -10.64 -12.61 3.61
CA VAL A 252 -9.35 -12.54 2.93
C VAL A 252 -8.96 -13.88 2.32
N THR A 253 -8.03 -13.88 1.37
CA THR A 253 -7.46 -15.15 0.89
C THR A 253 -6.57 -15.79 1.97
N PRO A 254 -6.42 -17.13 2.01
CA PRO A 254 -5.59 -17.85 2.99
C PRO A 254 -4.19 -17.27 3.23
N ASN A 255 -3.55 -16.75 2.17
CA ASN A 255 -2.20 -16.17 2.20
C ASN A 255 -2.15 -14.67 2.55
N HIS A 256 -3.28 -14.00 2.81
CA HIS A 256 -3.30 -12.59 3.16
C HIS A 256 -2.62 -12.39 4.51
N LEU A 257 -1.70 -11.44 4.60
CA LEU A 257 -0.99 -11.17 5.84
C LEU A 257 -1.81 -10.25 6.74
N LEU A 258 -2.07 -10.71 7.95
CA LEU A 258 -2.49 -9.86 9.04
C LEU A 258 -1.34 -9.74 10.03
N TYR A 259 -1.32 -8.65 10.77
CA TYR A 259 -0.27 -8.41 11.75
C TYR A 259 -0.73 -8.93 13.11
N THR A 260 0.12 -9.72 13.77
CA THR A 260 -0.05 -10.12 15.18
C THR A 260 1.04 -9.47 16.03
N CYS A 261 0.88 -9.50 17.35
CA CYS A 261 1.90 -9.04 18.28
C CYS A 261 2.45 -10.24 19.07
N HIS A 262 3.74 -10.52 18.91
CA HIS A 262 4.44 -11.58 19.64
C HIS A 262 5.65 -10.98 20.36
N ASN A 263 5.71 -11.12 21.69
CA ASN A 263 6.75 -10.54 22.54
C ASN A 263 6.97 -9.02 22.32
N GLY A 264 5.90 -8.27 22.05
CA GLY A 264 5.96 -6.83 21.80
C GLY A 264 6.36 -6.44 20.37
N LEU A 265 6.66 -7.41 19.51
CA LEU A 265 6.97 -7.19 18.09
C LEU A 265 5.74 -7.43 17.23
N ILE A 266 5.49 -6.52 16.28
CA ILE A 266 4.45 -6.70 15.27
C ILE A 266 5.03 -7.57 14.16
N ILE A 267 4.45 -8.75 13.97
CA ILE A 267 4.89 -9.70 12.94
C ILE A 267 3.75 -10.04 11.99
N PRO A 268 4.02 -10.18 10.68
CA PRO A 268 3.01 -10.61 9.72
C PRO A 268 2.77 -12.12 9.83
N VAL A 269 1.50 -12.52 9.81
CA VAL A 269 1.04 -13.92 9.83
C VAL A 269 -0.04 -14.08 8.75
N SER A 270 0.05 -15.16 7.97
CA SER A 270 -0.99 -15.46 6.96
C SER A 270 -2.30 -15.86 7.63
N ALA A 271 -3.42 -15.48 7.01
CA ALA A 271 -4.77 -15.76 7.52
C ALA A 271 -5.00 -17.24 7.87
N GLU A 272 -4.49 -18.18 7.08
CA GLU A 272 -4.60 -19.63 7.33
C GLU A 272 -3.81 -20.13 8.54
N LYS A 273 -2.80 -19.37 8.98
CA LYS A 273 -1.96 -19.71 10.13
C LYS A 273 -2.53 -19.17 11.44
N LEU A 274 -3.47 -18.23 11.36
CA LEU A 274 -4.16 -17.76 12.54
C LEU A 274 -4.94 -18.88 13.21
N ARG A 275 -4.98 -18.84 14.53
CA ARG A 275 -5.75 -19.72 15.38
C ARG A 275 -6.73 -18.88 16.18
N LYS A 276 -7.77 -19.55 16.69
CA LYS A 276 -8.69 -18.91 17.62
C LYS A 276 -7.88 -18.39 18.81
N ASP A 277 -8.23 -17.20 19.28
CA ASP A 277 -7.59 -16.48 20.38
C ASP A 277 -6.22 -15.83 20.06
N ASP A 278 -5.74 -15.90 18.81
CA ASP A 278 -4.62 -15.08 18.35
C ASP A 278 -4.97 -13.58 18.38
N TYR A 279 -3.99 -12.76 18.74
CA TYR A 279 -4.11 -11.31 18.70
C TYR A 279 -3.89 -10.79 17.27
N ILE A 280 -4.74 -9.86 16.82
CA ILE A 280 -4.58 -9.16 15.55
C ILE A 280 -4.37 -7.68 15.86
N ALA A 281 -3.34 -7.09 15.27
CA ALA A 281 -3.06 -5.67 15.36
C ALA A 281 -4.21 -4.89 14.71
N ALA A 282 -4.71 -3.90 15.42
CA ALA A 282 -5.72 -2.98 14.95
C ALA A 282 -5.34 -1.56 15.37
N LEU A 283 -5.71 -0.58 14.57
CA LEU A 283 -5.55 0.81 14.93
C LEU A 283 -6.37 1.12 16.18
N LYS A 284 -5.70 1.68 17.20
CA LYS A 284 -6.34 2.16 18.42
C LYS A 284 -7.04 3.50 18.19
N PHE A 285 -6.46 4.35 17.34
CA PHE A 285 -6.98 5.66 16.96
C PHE A 285 -6.76 5.88 15.47
N ILE A 286 -7.73 6.52 14.82
CA ILE A 286 -7.60 7.02 13.45
C ILE A 286 -6.87 8.37 13.56
N PRO A 287 -5.81 8.63 12.78
CA PRO A 287 -5.16 9.94 12.75
C PRO A 287 -6.14 11.05 12.41
N GLU A 288 -5.81 12.27 12.85
CA GLU A 288 -6.59 13.45 12.52
C GLU A 288 -6.63 13.68 11.00
N ILE A 289 -7.84 13.69 10.45
CA ILE A 289 -8.11 13.93 9.04
C ILE A 289 -8.07 15.46 8.84
N LYS A 290 -7.02 15.96 8.18
CA LYS A 290 -6.90 17.37 7.81
C LYS A 290 -7.83 17.67 6.62
N SER A 291 -9.10 17.91 6.90
CA SER A 291 -10.14 18.14 5.89
C SER A 291 -10.86 19.47 6.09
N PHE A 292 -11.76 19.80 5.16
CA PHE A 292 -12.29 21.14 4.94
C PHE A 292 -13.38 21.52 5.96
N SER A 293 -13.30 22.71 6.55
CA SER A 293 -14.38 23.28 7.39
C SER A 293 -15.50 23.94 6.56
N LYS A 294 -15.34 24.05 5.24
CA LYS A 294 -16.29 24.73 4.32
C LYS A 294 -16.53 23.93 3.06
N ILE A 295 -17.80 23.68 2.75
CA ILE A 295 -18.21 22.88 1.59
C ILE A 295 -19.20 23.68 0.76
N ASN A 296 -18.84 23.88 -0.51
CA ASN A 296 -19.77 24.41 -1.51
C ASN A 296 -20.63 23.24 -1.99
N ILE A 297 -21.90 23.28 -1.64
CA ILE A 297 -22.86 22.39 -2.29
C ILE A 297 -23.24 23.09 -3.60
N GLY A 298 -23.16 22.38 -4.72
CA GLY A 298 -23.36 22.93 -6.06
C GLY A 298 -24.72 23.63 -6.25
N ASN A 299 -24.92 24.22 -7.44
CA ASN A 299 -26.02 25.11 -7.85
C ASN A 299 -27.24 25.14 -6.90
N PRO A 300 -27.36 26.17 -6.03
CA PRO A 300 -28.37 26.18 -4.99
C PRO A 300 -29.78 26.24 -5.56
N ALA A 301 -30.73 25.60 -4.86
CA ALA A 301 -32.15 25.82 -5.07
C ALA A 301 -32.47 27.34 -5.05
N PRO A 302 -33.43 27.84 -5.86
CA PRO A 302 -33.54 29.26 -6.22
C PRO A 302 -33.92 30.26 -5.10
N LYS A 303 -33.93 29.90 -3.82
CA LYS A 303 -34.47 30.74 -2.72
C LYS A 303 -33.41 31.40 -1.83
N ALA A 304 -33.70 32.61 -1.35
CA ALA A 304 -32.78 33.51 -0.65
C ALA A 304 -32.21 32.99 0.69
N PHE A 305 -33.01 32.30 1.52
CA PHE A 305 -32.54 31.74 2.80
C PHE A 305 -31.56 30.57 2.61
N TYR A 306 -31.70 29.81 1.52
CA TYR A 306 -30.77 28.75 1.15
C TYR A 306 -29.39 29.30 0.77
N ARG A 307 -29.35 30.47 0.12
CA ARG A 307 -28.10 31.15 -0.25
C ARG A 307 -27.33 31.69 0.96
N SER A 308 -28.00 32.09 2.04
CA SER A 308 -27.32 32.57 3.25
C SER A 308 -26.64 31.47 4.07
N LEU A 309 -26.97 30.20 3.79
CA LEU A 309 -26.34 29.04 4.42
C LEU A 309 -25.14 28.50 3.62
N GLN A 310 -24.72 29.22 2.57
CA GLN A 310 -23.57 28.88 1.73
C GLN A 310 -22.40 29.86 1.96
N PRO A 311 -21.13 29.38 1.96
CA PRO A 311 -20.73 27.98 1.94
C PRO A 311 -21.16 27.25 3.22
N VAL A 312 -21.46 25.95 3.13
CA VAL A 312 -21.81 25.17 4.32
C VAL A 312 -20.59 25.07 5.21
N VAL A 313 -20.64 25.72 6.37
CA VAL A 313 -19.61 25.59 7.40
C VAL A 313 -19.99 24.42 8.29
N ILE A 314 -19.15 23.40 8.35
CA ILE A 314 -19.36 22.28 9.27
C ILE A 314 -18.91 22.76 10.65
N THR A 315 -19.88 22.97 11.55
CA THR A 315 -19.63 23.40 12.93
C THR A 315 -19.98 22.30 13.92
N SER A 316 -19.43 22.38 15.13
CA SER A 316 -19.77 21.47 16.22
C SER A 316 -21.28 21.41 16.47
N GLU A 317 -21.98 22.54 16.37
CA GLU A 317 -23.42 22.63 16.54
C GLU A 317 -24.19 21.98 15.40
N LEU A 318 -23.76 22.12 14.14
CA LEU A 318 -24.40 21.44 13.01
C LEU A 318 -24.23 19.92 13.15
N CYS A 319 -23.02 19.46 13.50
CA CYS A 319 -22.74 18.06 13.77
C CYS A 319 -23.61 17.51 14.90
N ARG A 320 -23.81 18.27 15.99
CA ARG A 320 -24.72 17.90 17.08
C ARG A 320 -26.16 17.81 16.62
N VAL A 321 -26.66 18.78 15.84
CA VAL A 321 -28.03 18.71 15.29
C VAL A 321 -28.20 17.46 14.43
N ILE A 322 -27.26 17.16 13.53
CA ILE A 322 -27.32 15.95 12.69
C ILE A 322 -27.24 14.69 13.56
N GLY A 323 -26.37 14.67 14.57
CA GLY A 323 -26.23 13.56 15.52
C GLY A 323 -27.51 13.26 16.29
N TYR A 324 -28.17 14.28 16.83
CA TYR A 324 -29.49 14.14 17.46
C TYR A 324 -30.52 13.59 16.48
N LEU A 325 -30.50 14.07 15.23
CA LEU A 325 -31.45 13.64 14.22
C LEU A 325 -31.20 12.19 13.74
N LEU A 326 -29.94 11.76 13.69
CA LEU A 326 -29.57 10.38 13.37
C LEU A 326 -30.04 9.40 14.46
N GLY A 327 -29.81 9.75 15.73
CA GLY A 327 -30.19 8.96 16.89
C GLY A 327 -31.70 8.81 17.05
N ASP A 328 -32.38 9.89 17.45
CA ASP A 328 -33.81 9.86 17.79
C ASP A 328 -34.66 10.86 17.00
N GLY A 329 -34.16 11.31 15.84
CA GLY A 329 -34.87 12.25 14.98
C GLY A 329 -35.66 11.62 13.85
N HIS A 330 -36.58 12.38 13.29
CA HIS A 330 -37.39 12.03 12.14
C HIS A 330 -37.56 13.23 11.20
N LEU A 331 -37.18 13.02 9.95
CA LEU A 331 -37.45 13.94 8.85
C LEU A 331 -38.53 13.31 7.99
N TYR A 332 -39.66 14.01 7.80
CA TYR A 332 -40.71 13.55 6.91
C TYR A 332 -41.49 14.71 6.30
N ARG A 333 -42.02 14.47 5.10
CA ARG A 333 -42.87 15.42 4.38
C ARG A 333 -44.29 14.87 4.20
N TYR A 334 -45.28 15.76 4.20
CA TYR A 334 -46.64 15.45 3.77
C TYR A 334 -46.94 16.16 2.45
N ASP A 335 -46.79 15.43 1.35
CA ASP A 335 -46.86 15.96 -0.02
C ASP A 335 -48.16 16.73 -0.30
N ARG A 336 -49.31 16.21 0.18
CA ARG A 336 -50.63 16.85 0.00
C ARG A 336 -50.79 18.19 0.73
N LYS A 337 -49.95 18.48 1.73
CA LYS A 337 -50.05 19.68 2.58
C LYS A 337 -48.81 20.58 2.50
N GLY A 338 -47.79 20.21 1.72
CA GLY A 338 -46.53 20.95 1.65
C GLY A 338 -45.81 21.09 3.00
N LEU A 339 -46.03 20.15 3.94
CA LEU A 339 -45.47 20.23 5.29
C LEU A 339 -44.18 19.43 5.40
N TYR A 340 -43.07 20.11 5.66
CA TYR A 340 -41.75 19.53 5.86
C TYR A 340 -41.41 19.59 7.35
N ASN A 341 -41.42 18.44 8.02
CA ASN A 341 -41.21 18.36 9.47
C ASN A 341 -39.83 17.82 9.78
N ILE A 342 -39.17 18.47 10.73
CA ILE A 342 -37.92 18.05 11.34
C ILE A 342 -38.23 17.88 12.83
N VAL A 343 -38.06 16.67 13.33
CA VAL A 343 -38.51 16.30 14.67
C VAL A 343 -37.37 15.61 15.40
N PHE A 344 -37.12 15.98 16.64
CA PHE A 344 -36.28 15.26 17.58
C PHE A 344 -37.10 14.93 18.83
N THR A 345 -37.01 13.68 19.29
CA THR A 345 -37.75 13.21 20.47
C THR A 345 -36.82 12.54 21.45
N ASN A 346 -36.91 12.90 22.72
CA ASN A 346 -36.14 12.24 23.77
C ASN A 346 -36.86 12.38 25.13
N ALA A 347 -36.59 11.46 26.07
CA ALA A 347 -37.12 11.55 27.43
C ALA A 347 -36.31 12.53 28.29
N ASP A 348 -35.03 12.73 27.98
CA ASP A 348 -34.15 13.66 28.66
C ASP A 348 -34.37 15.09 28.15
N GLN A 349 -34.75 15.97 29.07
CA GLN A 349 -34.99 17.38 28.78
C GLN A 349 -33.70 18.13 28.42
N SER A 350 -32.56 17.75 28.99
CA SER A 350 -31.26 18.41 28.73
C SER A 350 -30.83 18.24 27.27
N LEU A 351 -31.07 17.07 26.68
CA LEU A 351 -30.78 16.80 25.26
C LEU A 351 -31.71 17.61 24.34
N ILE A 352 -32.96 17.83 24.75
CA ILE A 352 -33.93 18.65 24.00
C ILE A 352 -33.54 20.12 24.03
N GLU A 353 -33.14 20.63 25.20
CA GLU A 353 -32.65 22.00 25.36
C GLU A 353 -31.38 22.24 24.54
N ASP A 354 -30.44 21.29 24.56
CA ASP A 354 -29.24 21.37 23.74
C ASP A 354 -29.54 21.34 22.24
N TYR A 355 -30.41 20.42 21.79
CA TYR A 355 -30.88 20.38 20.40
C TYR A 355 -31.52 21.71 19.99
N VAL A 356 -32.41 22.27 20.81
CA VAL A 356 -33.07 23.57 20.55
C VAL A 356 -32.04 24.68 20.42
N ASN A 357 -31.07 24.75 21.32
CA ASN A 357 -30.01 25.76 21.31
C ASN A 357 -29.12 25.63 20.07
N CYS A 358 -28.67 24.41 19.74
CA CYS A 358 -27.88 24.16 18.54
C CYS A 358 -28.67 24.51 17.28
N PHE A 359 -29.93 24.06 17.19
CA PHE A 359 -30.78 24.35 16.03
C PHE A 359 -30.99 25.85 15.83
N LYS A 360 -31.21 26.60 16.92
CA LYS A 360 -31.34 28.06 16.89
C LYS A 360 -30.06 28.76 16.45
N ARG A 361 -28.88 28.30 16.91
CA ARG A 361 -27.59 28.86 16.49
C ARG A 361 -27.30 28.60 15.02
N VAL A 362 -27.57 27.39 14.54
CA VAL A 362 -27.26 26.96 13.17
C VAL A 362 -28.23 27.56 12.15
N PHE A 363 -29.54 27.55 12.46
CA PHE A 363 -30.58 27.89 11.48
C PHE A 363 -31.35 29.17 11.81
N GLY A 364 -31.14 29.80 12.97
CA GLY A 364 -31.92 30.97 13.40
C GLY A 364 -33.39 30.66 13.70
N LEU A 365 -33.77 29.37 13.74
CA LEU A 365 -35.13 28.92 13.99
C LEU A 365 -35.22 28.21 15.34
N GLU A 366 -36.31 28.45 16.06
CA GLU A 366 -36.52 27.85 17.38
C GLU A 366 -37.50 26.67 17.30
N PRO A 367 -37.08 25.43 17.60
CA PRO A 367 -37.99 24.30 17.63
C PRO A 367 -39.08 24.45 18.70
N LYS A 368 -40.32 24.14 18.31
CA LYS A 368 -41.44 24.07 19.25
C LYS A 368 -41.33 22.78 20.06
N VAL A 369 -41.26 22.91 21.39
CA VAL A 369 -41.19 21.77 22.30
C VAL A 369 -42.58 21.41 22.83
N LEU A 370 -42.93 20.13 22.76
CA LEU A 370 -44.15 19.56 23.32
C LEU A 370 -43.77 18.39 24.23
N LYS A 371 -44.47 18.21 25.36
CA LYS A 371 -44.29 17.07 26.26
C LYS A 371 -45.54 16.19 26.22
N TYR A 372 -45.36 14.89 25.99
CA TYR A 372 -46.45 13.92 26.00
C TYR A 372 -45.99 12.60 26.61
N LYS A 373 -46.71 12.11 27.62
CA LYS A 373 -46.42 10.85 28.33
C LYS A 373 -44.94 10.72 28.75
N GLY A 374 -44.37 11.81 29.27
CA GLY A 374 -42.97 11.83 29.74
C GLY A 374 -41.91 12.00 28.64
N ILE A 375 -42.29 12.00 27.36
CA ILE A 375 -41.37 12.21 26.23
C ILE A 375 -41.51 13.65 25.74
N PHE A 376 -40.38 14.29 25.50
CA PHE A 376 -40.31 15.61 24.89
C PHE A 376 -40.12 15.47 23.38
N ARG A 377 -40.75 16.38 22.64
CA ARG A 377 -40.72 16.46 21.18
C ARG A 377 -40.41 17.88 20.75
N ALA A 378 -39.21 18.10 20.23
CA ALA A 378 -38.82 19.33 19.54
C ALA A 378 -39.17 19.23 18.05
N MET A 379 -39.93 20.18 17.52
CA MET A 379 -40.38 20.18 16.13
C MET A 379 -40.15 21.52 15.44
N VAL A 380 -39.59 21.47 14.24
CA VAL A 380 -39.51 22.60 13.30
C VAL A 380 -40.23 22.23 12.01
N ARG A 381 -40.93 23.21 11.43
CA ARG A 381 -41.49 23.13 10.08
C ARG A 381 -40.83 24.15 9.19
N SER A 382 -39.93 23.70 8.33
CA SER A 382 -39.21 24.56 7.40
C SER A 382 -38.82 23.75 6.16
N ILE A 383 -39.28 24.21 5.00
CA ILE A 383 -38.89 23.60 3.71
C ILE A 383 -37.40 23.81 3.44
N ASP A 384 -36.87 24.99 3.77
CA ASP A 384 -35.48 25.34 3.45
C ASP A 384 -34.50 24.54 4.31
N VAL A 385 -34.75 24.43 5.62
CA VAL A 385 -33.90 23.61 6.51
C VAL A 385 -34.05 22.12 6.19
N PHE A 386 -35.26 21.67 5.84
CA PHE A 386 -35.46 20.28 5.45
C PHE A 386 -34.66 19.93 4.20
N ASN A 387 -34.71 20.78 3.18
CA ASN A 387 -33.97 20.58 1.93
C ASN A 387 -32.46 20.62 2.19
N PHE A 388 -32.00 21.57 3.02
CA PHE A 388 -30.60 21.68 3.40
C PHE A 388 -30.11 20.39 4.07
N LEU A 389 -30.83 19.90 5.07
CA LEU A 389 -30.48 18.65 5.77
C LEU A 389 -30.57 17.44 4.83
N SER A 390 -31.51 17.43 3.89
CA SER A 390 -31.65 16.37 2.90
C SER A 390 -30.48 16.34 1.91
N GLU A 391 -29.86 17.49 1.65
CA GLU A 391 -28.71 17.61 0.75
C GLU A 391 -27.39 17.34 1.47
N VAL A 392 -27.21 17.91 2.67
CA VAL A 392 -26.01 17.75 3.51
C VAL A 392 -25.93 16.34 4.11
N ALA A 393 -27.06 15.81 4.57
CA ALA A 393 -27.16 14.56 5.31
C ALA A 393 -28.34 13.71 4.80
N PRO A 394 -28.33 13.28 3.53
CA PRO A 394 -29.41 12.47 2.95
C PRO A 394 -29.72 11.19 3.75
N GLN A 395 -28.75 10.68 4.51
CA GLN A 395 -28.88 9.55 5.43
C GLN A 395 -29.99 9.76 6.47
N LEU A 396 -30.35 11.00 6.82
CA LEU A 396 -31.45 11.31 7.73
C LEU A 396 -32.82 10.87 7.20
N LEU A 397 -32.97 10.76 5.86
CA LEU A 397 -34.18 10.30 5.20
C LEU A 397 -34.27 8.77 5.11
N ALA A 398 -33.19 8.05 5.42
CA ALA A 398 -33.18 6.60 5.41
C ALA A 398 -33.96 6.02 6.61
N CYS A 399 -34.46 4.79 6.45
CA CYS A 399 -35.00 4.01 7.57
C CYS A 399 -33.94 3.86 8.66
N SER A 400 -34.36 3.80 9.93
CA SER A 400 -33.45 3.74 11.10
C SER A 400 -32.34 2.69 10.97
N LYS A 401 -32.66 1.50 10.45
CA LYS A 401 -31.72 0.40 10.20
C LYS A 401 -30.61 0.69 9.18
N PHE A 402 -30.74 1.76 8.41
CA PHE A 402 -29.82 2.16 7.33
C PHE A 402 -29.28 3.57 7.52
N ARG A 403 -29.46 4.17 8.72
CA ARG A 403 -28.89 5.47 9.02
C ARG A 403 -27.41 5.32 9.31
N GLU A 404 -26.62 6.14 8.64
CA GLU A 404 -25.18 6.19 8.78
C GLU A 404 -24.73 7.64 8.97
N VAL A 405 -23.53 7.83 9.52
CA VAL A 405 -22.93 9.16 9.63
C VAL A 405 -22.70 9.70 8.21
N PRO A 406 -23.23 10.89 7.88
CA PRO A 406 -23.02 11.49 6.57
C PRO A 406 -21.53 11.60 6.21
N PRO A 407 -21.13 11.24 4.98
CA PRO A 407 -19.73 11.37 4.54
C PRO A 407 -19.17 12.77 4.74
N ILE A 408 -20.00 13.81 4.65
CA ILE A 408 -19.60 15.19 4.88
C ILE A 408 -19.08 15.45 6.30
N ILE A 409 -19.60 14.72 7.30
CA ILE A 409 -19.15 14.80 8.69
C ILE A 409 -17.89 13.95 8.88
N MET A 410 -17.80 12.79 8.23
CA MET A 410 -16.61 11.93 8.28
C MET A 410 -15.37 12.61 7.68
N ARG A 411 -15.59 13.59 6.79
CA ARG A 411 -14.58 14.43 6.13
C ARG A 411 -14.50 15.86 6.72
N ALA A 412 -14.94 16.07 7.96
CA ALA A 412 -14.82 17.35 8.64
C ALA A 412 -13.64 17.34 9.62
N ASP A 413 -13.18 18.53 10.01
CA ASP A 413 -12.19 18.72 11.05
C ASP A 413 -12.72 18.32 12.44
N ASN A 414 -11.83 17.84 13.31
CA ASN A 414 -12.14 17.50 14.70
C ASN A 414 -12.15 18.73 15.64
N SER A 415 -12.24 19.94 15.08
CA SER A 415 -12.05 21.21 15.80
C SER A 415 -13.18 21.58 16.77
#